data_AF-F0YS21-F1
#
_entry.id   AF-F0YS21-F1
#
_cell.length_a   1.000
_cell.length_b   1.000
_cell.length_c   1.000
_cell.angle_alpha   90.00
_cell.angle_beta   90.00
_cell.angle_gamma   90.00
#
_symmetry.space_group_name_H-M   'P 1'
#
loop_
_entity.id
_entity.type
_entity.pdbx_description
1 polymer ?
#
loop_
_entity_poly.entity_id
_entity_poly.type
_entity_poly.pdbx_seq_one_letter_code
_entity_poly.pdbx_strand_id
1 'polypeptide(L)'
;MAKVKILVVFFQTMSYLPDIYYHVHWPDQLTQVLGLFNPLNLDLFSLIHLECLVKKLSFYDRLLAVTIGPVLASAALGIVAVASRTRSAKCIDLFLKLCFFVFSSTSTSIFQAFACDDSFDDGRSLLACDYSISCKTSKFRAFSAYAIVCIFVYPIGIVALFTTLVVARRHAIDPSLGDDGARRVRLEETEAVERCGRASLAEQSKNAQRRAGDDSTLKSIGFLWMHYLPMFWWFEIAESVRRLLVTAVAVTVQPGSTTQLAYGLLTAFLSSALYSIARPFSNHLDNALAIVASTVLVLATFSGLLISAEVTKDESWSVVGVGAVLAGLTVAVVVLSVVLVLLQAKALLQKLVATKERYCAPACNPQPERRITTVKTNAQRPSALEPPKR
;
A
#
# COMPACT_ATOMS: atom_id res chain seq x y z
N MET A 1 1.30 6.27 7.22
CA MET A 1 0.68 6.06 5.90
C MET A 1 1.26 4.86 5.17
N ALA A 2 2.58 4.75 4.93
CA ALA A 2 3.19 3.55 4.31
C ALA A 2 2.75 2.21 4.95
N LYS A 3 2.85 2.08 6.28
CA LYS A 3 2.39 0.89 7.03
C LYS A 3 0.92 0.54 6.80
N VAL A 4 0.05 1.56 6.78
CA VAL A 4 -1.38 1.39 6.52
C VAL A 4 -1.59 0.89 5.10
N LYS A 5 -0.84 1.43 4.13
CA LYS A 5 -0.89 0.99 2.74
C LYS A 5 -0.48 -0.47 2.58
N ILE A 6 0.64 -0.88 3.21
CA ILE A 6 1.10 -2.27 3.23
C ILE A 6 0.03 -3.18 3.83
N LEU A 7 -0.56 -2.78 4.96
CA LEU A 7 -1.60 -3.56 5.63
C LEU A 7 -2.87 -3.70 4.78
N VAL A 8 -3.33 -2.61 4.15
CA VAL A 8 -4.48 -2.63 3.23
C VAL A 8 -4.21 -3.57 2.07
N VAL A 9 -3.06 -3.46 1.41
CA VAL A 9 -2.66 -4.35 0.32
C VAL A 9 -2.65 -5.81 0.78
N PHE A 10 -2.02 -6.08 1.92
CA PHE A 10 -1.89 -7.43 2.47
C PHE A 10 -3.26 -8.07 2.65
N PHE A 11 -4.21 -7.38 3.29
CA PHE A 11 -5.58 -7.87 3.43
C PHE A 11 -6.31 -7.99 2.11
N GLN A 12 -6.18 -7.00 1.22
CA GLN A 12 -6.79 -7.04 -0.11
C GLN A 12 -6.27 -8.19 -0.98
N THR A 13 -5.09 -8.75 -0.69
CA THR A 13 -4.61 -9.96 -1.35
C THR A 13 -4.99 -11.24 -0.61
N MET A 14 -4.89 -11.25 0.72
CA MET A 14 -5.14 -12.44 1.54
C MET A 14 -6.63 -12.79 1.64
N SER A 15 -7.52 -11.80 1.74
CA SER A 15 -8.96 -12.05 1.89
C SER A 15 -9.61 -12.64 0.64
N TYR A 16 -9.04 -12.45 -0.55
CA TYR A 16 -9.52 -13.08 -1.79
C TYR A 16 -8.98 -14.50 -1.98
N LEU A 17 -8.04 -14.94 -1.16
CA LEU A 17 -7.36 -16.21 -1.32
C LEU A 17 -8.35 -17.40 -1.28
N PRO A 18 -9.33 -17.47 -0.35
CA PRO A 18 -10.36 -18.51 -0.37
C PRO A 18 -11.26 -18.48 -1.62
N ASP A 19 -11.63 -17.27 -2.09
CA ASP A 19 -12.46 -17.11 -3.28
C ASP A 19 -11.73 -17.53 -4.57
N ILE A 20 -10.42 -17.29 -4.65
CA ILE A 20 -9.59 -17.67 -5.80
C ILE A 20 -9.41 -19.19 -5.84
N TYR A 21 -9.03 -19.78 -4.70
CA TYR A 21 -8.74 -21.20 -4.55
C TYR A 21 -9.89 -21.91 -3.84
N TYR A 22 -11.10 -21.82 -4.41
CA TYR A 22 -12.33 -22.33 -3.81
C TYR A 22 -12.34 -23.86 -3.61
N HIS A 23 -11.57 -24.61 -4.41
CA HIS A 23 -11.45 -26.07 -4.30
C HIS A 23 -10.58 -26.49 -3.10
N VAL A 24 -9.84 -25.56 -2.49
CA VAL A 24 -9.07 -25.80 -1.28
C VAL A 24 -9.95 -25.53 -0.06
N HIS A 25 -10.09 -26.53 0.81
CA HIS A 25 -10.73 -26.34 2.11
C HIS A 25 -9.78 -25.61 3.06
N TRP A 26 -9.86 -24.29 3.07
CA TRP A 26 -9.05 -23.45 3.95
C TRP A 26 -9.44 -23.66 5.43
N PRO A 27 -8.45 -23.71 6.34
CA PRO A 27 -8.71 -23.92 7.76
C PRO A 27 -9.43 -22.72 8.39
N ASP A 28 -10.38 -22.99 9.27
CA ASP A 28 -11.25 -22.00 9.90
C ASP A 28 -10.49 -20.91 10.65
N GLN A 29 -9.33 -21.24 11.24
CA GLN A 29 -8.51 -20.28 11.96
C GLN A 29 -8.04 -19.14 11.05
N LEU A 30 -7.71 -19.45 9.79
CA LEU A 30 -7.29 -18.46 8.82
C LEU A 30 -8.49 -17.65 8.32
N THR A 31 -9.57 -18.32 7.92
CA THR A 31 -10.76 -17.65 7.36
C THR A 31 -11.44 -16.73 8.37
N GLN A 32 -11.45 -17.07 9.67
CA GLN A 32 -11.93 -16.17 10.74
C GLN A 32 -11.11 -14.87 10.82
N VAL A 33 -9.78 -14.98 10.77
CA VAL A 33 -8.89 -13.79 10.79
C VAL A 33 -9.10 -12.94 9.55
N LEU A 34 -9.24 -13.56 8.37
CA LEU A 34 -9.48 -12.86 7.11
C LEU A 34 -10.86 -12.18 7.09
N GLY A 35 -11.87 -12.82 7.69
CA GLY A 35 -13.24 -12.31 7.78
C GLY A 35 -13.36 -11.02 8.60
N LEU A 36 -12.52 -10.83 9.64
CA LEU A 36 -12.46 -9.58 10.43
C LEU A 36 -12.15 -8.35 9.57
N PHE A 37 -11.44 -8.54 8.45
CA PHE A 37 -10.99 -7.45 7.57
C PHE A 37 -11.75 -7.38 6.25
N ASN A 38 -12.80 -8.19 6.06
CA ASN A 38 -13.66 -8.14 4.87
C ASN A 38 -14.27 -6.75 4.57
N PRO A 39 -14.59 -5.89 5.57
CA PRO A 39 -14.98 -4.50 5.32
C PRO A 39 -14.01 -3.69 4.46
N LEU A 40 -12.71 -4.03 4.50
CA LEU A 40 -11.68 -3.35 3.71
C LEU A 40 -11.70 -3.72 2.21
N ASN A 41 -12.48 -4.73 1.81
CA ASN A 41 -12.69 -5.11 0.42
C ASN A 41 -13.95 -4.49 -0.21
N LEU A 42 -14.59 -3.53 0.47
CA LEU A 42 -15.87 -2.94 0.07
C LEU A 42 -17.00 -3.97 -0.01
N ASP A 43 -16.91 -5.05 0.77
CA ASP A 43 -18.05 -5.94 1.01
C ASP A 43 -19.02 -5.29 2.01
N LEU A 44 -19.43 -4.05 1.70
CA LEU A 44 -20.35 -3.24 2.50
C LEU A 44 -21.70 -3.96 2.68
N PHE A 45 -22.01 -4.91 1.79
CA PHE A 45 -23.21 -5.73 1.76
C PHE A 45 -23.21 -6.86 2.78
N SER A 46 -22.03 -7.31 3.26
CA SER A 46 -21.95 -8.26 4.39
C SER A 46 -21.98 -7.55 5.75
N LEU A 47 -21.57 -6.28 5.79
CA LEU A 47 -21.53 -5.45 7.01
C LEU A 47 -22.93 -5.00 7.46
N ILE A 48 -23.83 -4.82 6.51
CA ILE A 48 -25.26 -4.70 6.77
C ILE A 48 -25.77 -6.14 6.65
N HIS A 49 -26.33 -6.75 7.70
CA HIS A 49 -26.94 -8.08 7.65
C HIS A 49 -28.22 -8.11 6.77
N LEU A 50 -28.19 -7.50 5.59
CA LEU A 50 -29.21 -7.54 4.55
C LEU A 50 -29.33 -8.93 3.93
N GLU A 51 -28.40 -9.86 4.19
CA GLU A 51 -28.52 -11.28 3.84
C GLU A 51 -29.80 -11.94 4.42
N CYS A 52 -30.32 -11.42 5.55
CA CYS A 52 -31.59 -11.87 6.13
C CYS A 52 -32.84 -11.20 5.55
N LEU A 53 -32.71 -10.04 4.88
CA LEU A 53 -33.85 -9.23 4.40
C LEU A 53 -34.00 -9.22 2.88
N VAL A 54 -32.92 -9.48 2.15
CA VAL A 54 -32.90 -9.55 0.69
C VAL A 54 -32.49 -10.96 0.32
N LYS A 55 -33.40 -11.71 -0.33
CA LYS A 55 -33.11 -13.03 -0.91
C LYS A 55 -31.76 -12.97 -1.64
N LYS A 56 -30.85 -13.92 -1.31
CA LYS A 56 -29.52 -14.15 -1.90
C LYS A 56 -29.16 -13.14 -3.00
N LEU A 57 -28.36 -12.11 -2.65
CA LEU A 57 -27.76 -11.22 -3.64
C LEU A 57 -26.98 -12.08 -4.63
N SER A 58 -27.33 -11.98 -5.92
CA SER A 58 -26.66 -12.74 -6.96
C SER A 58 -25.27 -12.16 -7.22
N PHE A 59 -24.36 -12.94 -7.82
CA PHE A 59 -23.07 -12.42 -8.26
C PHE A 59 -23.19 -11.13 -9.11
N TYR A 60 -24.26 -11.02 -9.93
CA TYR A 60 -24.51 -9.85 -10.76
C TYR A 60 -24.73 -8.57 -9.94
N ASP A 61 -25.49 -8.67 -8.84
CA ASP A 61 -25.75 -7.53 -7.96
C ASP A 61 -24.46 -7.08 -7.26
N ARG A 62 -23.65 -8.03 -6.80
CA ARG A 62 -22.32 -7.77 -6.24
C ARG A 62 -21.41 -7.08 -7.25
N LEU A 63 -21.35 -7.59 -8.48
CA LEU A 63 -20.52 -7.03 -9.55
C LEU A 63 -20.93 -5.59 -9.88
N LEU A 64 -22.24 -5.32 -10.00
CA LEU A 64 -22.76 -3.97 -10.23
C LEU A 64 -22.44 -3.05 -9.05
N ALA A 65 -22.62 -3.50 -7.81
CA ALA A 65 -22.40 -2.65 -6.66
C ALA A 65 -20.92 -2.30 -6.46
N VAL A 66 -20.02 -3.27 -6.63
CA VAL A 66 -18.57 -3.07 -6.51
C VAL A 66 -18.03 -2.15 -7.61
N THR A 67 -18.63 -2.15 -8.81
CA THR A 67 -18.23 -1.27 -9.92
C THR A 67 -18.91 0.10 -9.86
N ILE A 68 -20.23 0.16 -9.74
CA ILE A 68 -21.00 1.42 -9.73
C ILE A 68 -20.74 2.22 -8.44
N GLY A 69 -20.59 1.57 -7.28
CA GLY A 69 -20.37 2.22 -6.00
C GLY A 69 -19.19 3.22 -6.01
N PRO A 70 -17.98 2.82 -6.42
CA PRO A 70 -16.85 3.72 -6.59
C PRO A 70 -17.09 4.87 -7.57
N VAL A 71 -17.84 4.65 -8.65
CA VAL A 71 -18.18 5.71 -9.62
C VAL A 71 -19.07 6.75 -8.96
N LEU A 72 -20.12 6.32 -8.26
CA LEU A 72 -21.00 7.21 -7.52
C LEU A 72 -20.26 7.97 -6.41
N ALA A 73 -19.37 7.28 -5.68
CA ALA A 73 -18.51 7.92 -4.68
C ALA A 73 -17.61 8.99 -5.31
N SER A 74 -16.98 8.70 -6.46
CA SER A 74 -16.14 9.68 -7.17
C SER A 74 -16.94 10.87 -7.70
N ALA A 75 -18.16 10.65 -8.20
CA ALA A 75 -19.07 11.70 -8.63
C ALA A 75 -19.52 12.58 -7.45
N ALA A 76 -19.88 11.97 -6.31
CA ALA A 76 -20.23 12.68 -5.09
C ALA A 76 -19.06 13.53 -4.58
N LEU A 77 -17.83 13.01 -4.60
CA LEU A 77 -16.63 13.78 -4.26
C LEU A 77 -16.44 14.97 -5.20
N GLY A 78 -16.70 14.80 -6.50
CA GLY A 78 -16.68 15.89 -7.48
C GLY A 78 -17.73 16.96 -7.21
N ILE A 79 -18.97 16.56 -6.91
CA ILE A 79 -20.07 17.48 -6.57
C ILE A 79 -19.74 18.26 -5.29
N VAL A 80 -19.27 17.57 -4.24
CA VAL A 80 -18.84 18.21 -2.98
C VAL A 80 -17.68 19.16 -3.23
N ALA A 81 -16.71 18.81 -4.07
CA ALA A 81 -15.58 19.68 -4.42
C ALA A 81 -16.06 21.00 -5.04
N VAL A 82 -16.99 20.91 -6.00
CA VAL A 82 -17.59 22.07 -6.67
C VAL A 82 -18.42 22.91 -5.68
N ALA A 83 -19.28 22.27 -4.88
CA ALA A 83 -20.18 22.94 -3.95
C ALA A 83 -19.44 23.63 -2.79
N SER A 84 -18.42 22.98 -2.24
CA SER A 84 -17.62 23.50 -1.11
C SER A 84 -16.52 24.48 -1.52
N ARG A 85 -16.35 24.77 -2.82
CA ARG A 85 -15.20 25.50 -3.39
C ARG A 85 -13.86 24.95 -2.87
N THR A 86 -13.80 23.64 -2.60
CA THR A 86 -12.61 23.03 -2.00
C THR A 86 -11.47 23.05 -3.01
N ARG A 87 -10.24 23.24 -2.50
CA ARG A 87 -9.02 23.24 -3.31
C ARG A 87 -8.88 21.90 -4.05
N SER A 88 -8.82 21.96 -5.38
CA SER A 88 -8.73 20.81 -6.30
C SER A 88 -7.72 19.73 -5.86
N ALA A 89 -6.58 20.12 -5.29
CA ALA A 89 -5.53 19.21 -4.82
C ALA A 89 -5.99 18.17 -3.76
N LYS A 90 -6.88 18.54 -2.82
CA LYS A 90 -7.38 17.58 -1.81
C LYS A 90 -8.33 16.55 -2.41
N CYS A 91 -9.13 16.98 -3.38
CA CYS A 91 -10.09 16.12 -4.07
C CYS A 91 -9.36 15.10 -4.95
N ILE A 92 -8.30 15.52 -5.64
CA ILE A 92 -7.42 14.62 -6.40
C ILE A 92 -6.77 13.58 -5.48
N ASP A 93 -6.17 14.00 -4.36
CA ASP A 93 -5.55 13.09 -3.39
C ASP A 93 -6.55 12.05 -2.84
N LEU A 94 -7.77 12.50 -2.49
CA LEU A 94 -8.83 11.60 -2.01
C LEU A 94 -9.33 10.65 -3.11
N PHE A 95 -9.47 11.14 -4.34
CA PHE A 95 -9.84 10.32 -5.50
C PHE A 95 -8.80 9.23 -5.77
N LEU A 96 -7.50 9.56 -5.75
CA LEU A 96 -6.43 8.57 -5.95
C LEU A 96 -6.41 7.50 -4.85
N LYS A 97 -6.65 7.89 -3.59
CA LYS A 97 -6.79 6.95 -2.47
C LYS A 97 -8.02 6.05 -2.63
N LEU A 98 -9.14 6.60 -3.11
CA LEU A 98 -10.34 5.81 -3.43
C LEU A 98 -10.03 4.80 -4.54
N CYS A 99 -9.42 5.24 -5.65
CA CYS A 99 -8.98 4.37 -6.74
C CYS A 99 -8.08 3.24 -6.23
N PHE A 100 -7.08 3.56 -5.41
CA PHE A 100 -6.17 2.57 -4.83
C PHE A 100 -6.88 1.52 -3.97
N PHE A 101 -7.85 1.97 -3.17
CA PHE A 101 -8.61 1.10 -2.27
C PHE A 101 -9.55 0.19 -3.04
N VAL A 102 -10.28 0.72 -4.02
CA VAL A 102 -11.26 -0.05 -4.81
C VAL A 102 -10.58 -0.98 -5.82
N PHE A 103 -9.31 -0.73 -6.18
CA PHE A 103 -8.61 -1.39 -7.27
C PHE A 103 -8.59 -2.93 -7.18
N SER A 104 -8.14 -3.51 -6.06
CA SER A 104 -8.08 -4.97 -5.90
C SER A 104 -9.47 -5.59 -5.93
N SER A 105 -10.42 -4.97 -5.23
CA SER A 105 -11.77 -5.53 -5.08
C SER A 105 -12.50 -5.54 -6.42
N THR A 106 -12.57 -4.37 -7.07
CA THR A 106 -13.16 -4.23 -8.41
C THR A 106 -12.50 -5.14 -9.44
N SER A 107 -11.17 -5.12 -9.53
CA SER A 107 -10.46 -5.90 -10.55
C SER A 107 -10.66 -7.41 -10.35
N THR A 108 -10.60 -7.90 -9.11
CA THR A 108 -10.78 -9.33 -8.85
C THR A 108 -12.22 -9.77 -9.13
N SER A 109 -13.23 -8.99 -8.72
CA SER A 109 -14.64 -9.30 -9.02
C SER A 109 -14.97 -9.24 -10.52
N ILE A 110 -14.34 -8.34 -11.28
CA ILE A 110 -14.48 -8.29 -12.74
C ILE A 110 -13.91 -9.57 -13.37
N PHE A 111 -12.74 -10.03 -12.93
CA PHE A 111 -12.13 -11.25 -13.45
C PHE A 111 -12.87 -12.53 -13.03
N GLN A 112 -13.50 -12.54 -11.85
CA GLN A 112 -14.41 -13.61 -11.40
C GLN A 112 -15.57 -13.85 -12.36
N ALA A 113 -16.02 -12.83 -13.12
CA ALA A 113 -17.08 -12.99 -14.12
C ALA A 113 -16.71 -13.91 -15.30
N PHE A 114 -15.42 -14.25 -15.46
CA PHE A 114 -14.92 -15.12 -16.53
C PHE A 114 -14.49 -16.52 -16.04
N ALA A 115 -14.52 -16.77 -14.72
CA ALA A 115 -14.09 -18.04 -14.15
C ALA A 115 -15.25 -19.05 -14.11
N CYS A 116 -15.44 -19.78 -15.22
CA CYS A 116 -16.37 -20.89 -15.30
C CYS A 116 -15.69 -22.20 -14.88
N ASP A 117 -16.43 -22.99 -14.12
CA ASP A 117 -16.07 -24.34 -13.70
C ASP A 117 -16.82 -25.36 -14.58
N ASP A 118 -16.04 -26.12 -15.35
CA ASP A 118 -16.51 -27.13 -16.29
C ASP A 118 -16.26 -28.57 -15.77
N SER A 119 -15.88 -28.74 -14.50
CA SER A 119 -15.53 -30.04 -13.91
C SER A 119 -16.71 -31.00 -13.71
N PHE A 120 -17.93 -30.59 -14.06
CA PHE A 120 -19.13 -31.39 -13.85
C PHE A 120 -19.35 -32.42 -14.96
N ASP A 121 -19.49 -33.70 -14.58
CA ASP A 121 -19.76 -34.82 -15.49
C ASP A 121 -21.04 -34.64 -16.34
N ASP A 122 -22.00 -33.84 -15.86
CA ASP A 122 -23.25 -33.51 -16.56
C ASP A 122 -23.07 -32.55 -17.75
N GLY A 123 -21.85 -32.09 -18.03
CA GLY A 123 -21.56 -31.09 -19.07
C GLY A 123 -22.10 -29.69 -18.76
N ARG A 124 -22.43 -29.43 -17.49
CA ARG A 124 -22.83 -28.11 -16.99
C ARG A 124 -21.58 -27.25 -16.78
N SER A 125 -21.67 -26.00 -17.23
CA SER A 125 -20.65 -24.97 -17.00
C SER A 125 -21.27 -23.91 -16.10
N LEU A 126 -20.74 -23.80 -14.89
CA LEU A 126 -21.27 -22.95 -13.82
C LEU A 126 -20.21 -21.94 -13.37
N LEU A 127 -20.62 -20.78 -12.89
CA LEU A 127 -19.69 -19.76 -12.42
C LEU A 127 -19.05 -20.17 -11.09
N ALA A 128 -17.72 -20.21 -11.01
CA ALA A 128 -17.01 -20.72 -9.82
C ALA A 128 -17.30 -19.94 -8.52
N CYS A 129 -17.55 -18.63 -8.64
CA CYS A 129 -17.90 -17.79 -7.49
C CYS A 129 -19.40 -17.81 -7.12
N ASP A 130 -20.26 -18.37 -7.98
CA ASP A 130 -21.70 -18.52 -7.74
C ASP A 130 -22.28 -19.64 -8.62
N TYR A 131 -22.28 -20.88 -8.09
CA TYR A 131 -22.76 -22.06 -8.78
C TYR A 131 -24.27 -22.05 -9.13
N SER A 132 -25.02 -21.02 -8.72
CA SER A 132 -26.40 -20.84 -9.17
C SER A 132 -26.50 -20.32 -10.61
N ILE A 133 -25.39 -19.82 -11.18
CA ILE A 133 -25.34 -19.18 -12.49
C ILE A 133 -24.68 -20.09 -13.52
N SER A 134 -25.38 -20.35 -14.63
CA SER A 134 -24.80 -21.09 -15.77
C SER A 134 -24.16 -20.17 -16.81
N CYS A 135 -22.92 -20.48 -17.18
CA CYS A 135 -22.13 -19.77 -18.19
C CYS A 135 -22.69 -19.89 -19.62
N LYS A 136 -23.68 -20.76 -19.86
CA LYS A 136 -24.32 -20.92 -21.18
C LYS A 136 -25.48 -19.94 -21.42
N THR A 137 -25.90 -19.17 -20.41
CA THR A 137 -27.10 -18.33 -20.46
C THR A 137 -26.86 -17.02 -21.23
N SER A 138 -27.90 -16.47 -21.89
CA SER A 138 -27.85 -15.13 -22.52
C SER A 138 -27.56 -14.01 -21.52
N LYS A 139 -28.10 -14.09 -20.30
CA LYS A 139 -27.80 -13.17 -19.19
C LYS A 139 -26.32 -13.15 -18.86
N PHE A 140 -25.68 -14.32 -18.76
CA PHE A 140 -24.25 -14.42 -18.52
C PHE A 140 -23.47 -13.68 -19.61
N ARG A 141 -23.77 -13.91 -20.90
CA ARG A 141 -23.11 -13.21 -22.01
C ARG A 141 -23.21 -11.68 -21.92
N ALA A 142 -24.36 -11.14 -21.49
CA ALA A 142 -24.53 -9.70 -21.29
C ALA A 142 -23.63 -9.17 -20.16
N PHE A 143 -23.56 -9.89 -19.03
CA PHE A 143 -22.70 -9.51 -17.91
C PHE A 143 -21.21 -9.73 -18.18
N SER A 144 -20.83 -10.74 -18.98
CA SER A 144 -19.45 -10.89 -19.45
C SER A 144 -19.05 -9.72 -20.35
N ALA A 145 -19.94 -9.25 -21.24
CA ALA A 145 -19.68 -8.06 -22.05
C ALA A 145 -19.53 -6.80 -21.19
N TYR A 146 -20.37 -6.63 -20.16
CA TYR A 146 -20.22 -5.58 -19.16
C TYR A 146 -18.86 -5.66 -18.45
N ALA A 147 -18.47 -6.85 -17.99
CA ALA A 147 -17.18 -7.06 -17.33
C ALA A 147 -15.99 -6.70 -18.23
N ILE A 148 -16.05 -7.00 -19.54
CA ILE A 148 -15.02 -6.59 -20.51
C ILE A 148 -14.86 -5.06 -20.54
N VAL A 149 -15.96 -4.31 -20.57
CA VAL A 149 -15.91 -2.84 -20.51
C VAL A 149 -15.29 -2.38 -19.20
N CYS A 150 -15.65 -3.01 -18.08
CA CYS A 150 -15.07 -2.70 -16.77
C CYS A 150 -13.56 -2.99 -16.69
N ILE A 151 -13.01 -3.96 -17.43
CA ILE A 151 -11.55 -4.19 -17.50
C ILE A 151 -10.83 -2.93 -18.00
N PHE A 152 -11.36 -2.25 -19.01
CA PHE A 152 -10.75 -1.02 -19.52
C PHE A 152 -10.82 0.12 -18.50
N VAL A 153 -11.89 0.18 -17.71
CA VAL A 153 -12.11 1.25 -16.73
C VAL A 153 -11.26 1.07 -15.47
N TYR A 154 -11.19 -0.13 -14.89
CA TYR A 154 -10.55 -0.36 -13.59
C TYR A 154 -9.11 -0.88 -13.72
N PRO A 155 -8.84 -2.15 -14.05
CA PRO A 155 -7.48 -2.68 -14.04
C PRO A 155 -6.57 -1.95 -15.04
N ILE A 156 -7.06 -1.65 -16.25
CA ILE A 156 -6.26 -0.91 -17.25
C ILE A 156 -6.29 0.60 -16.96
N GLY A 157 -7.49 1.18 -16.77
CA GLY A 157 -7.66 2.62 -16.60
C GLY A 157 -6.96 3.18 -15.36
N ILE A 158 -7.05 2.51 -14.21
CA ILE A 158 -6.41 2.97 -12.97
C ILE A 158 -4.88 2.86 -13.07
N VAL A 159 -4.36 1.76 -13.62
CA VAL A 159 -2.90 1.59 -13.82
C VAL A 159 -2.37 2.62 -14.81
N ALA A 160 -3.08 2.88 -15.90
CA ALA A 160 -2.73 3.91 -16.88
C ALA A 160 -2.79 5.32 -16.25
N LEU A 161 -3.80 5.61 -15.44
CA LEU A 161 -3.90 6.87 -14.69
C LEU A 161 -2.72 7.07 -13.74
N PHE A 162 -2.38 6.06 -12.93
CA PHE A 162 -1.23 6.17 -12.02
C PHE A 162 0.08 6.34 -12.79
N THR A 163 0.24 5.59 -13.88
CA THR A 163 1.42 5.67 -14.75
C THR A 163 1.57 7.06 -15.36
N THR A 164 0.52 7.60 -15.97
CA THR A 164 0.56 8.91 -16.61
C THR A 164 0.87 10.03 -15.62
N LEU A 165 0.24 10.02 -14.44
CA LEU A 165 0.47 11.03 -13.39
C LEU A 165 1.91 11.03 -12.88
N VAL A 166 2.49 9.84 -12.63
CA VAL A 166 3.85 9.74 -12.10
C VAL A 166 4.88 10.02 -13.20
N VAL A 167 4.71 9.49 -14.41
CA VAL A 167 5.64 9.70 -15.54
C VAL A 167 5.67 11.17 -15.96
N ALA A 168 4.52 11.84 -16.05
CA ALA A 168 4.44 13.25 -16.42
C ALA A 168 5.20 14.17 -15.46
N ARG A 169 5.37 13.75 -14.20
CA ARG A 169 6.08 14.51 -13.15
C ARG A 169 7.37 13.84 -12.69
N ARG A 170 7.90 12.85 -13.44
CA ARG A 170 9.06 12.05 -13.04
C ARG A 170 10.28 12.88 -12.63
N HIS A 171 10.59 13.95 -13.38
CA HIS A 171 11.76 14.80 -13.13
C HIS A 171 11.67 15.59 -11.83
N ALA A 172 10.45 15.86 -11.35
CA ALA A 172 10.23 16.49 -10.06
C ALA A 172 10.23 15.47 -8.90
N ILE A 173 9.89 14.21 -9.18
CA ILE A 173 9.83 13.12 -8.19
C ILE A 173 11.21 12.53 -7.96
N ASP A 174 11.99 12.32 -9.03
CA ASP A 174 13.35 11.77 -9.02
C ASP A 174 14.34 12.82 -9.59
N PRO A 175 14.76 13.81 -8.79
CA PRO A 175 15.78 14.74 -9.21
C PRO A 175 17.13 14.01 -9.34
N SER A 176 17.77 14.13 -10.50
CA SER A 176 19.06 13.49 -10.78
C SER A 176 20.12 13.91 -9.74
N LEU A 177 20.62 12.95 -8.97
CA LEU A 177 21.61 13.16 -7.90
C LEU A 177 23.06 13.29 -8.42
N GLY A 178 23.25 13.66 -9.69
CA GLY A 178 24.55 13.64 -10.39
C GLY A 178 24.96 12.24 -10.86
N ASP A 179 26.03 12.16 -11.68
CA ASP A 179 26.45 10.95 -12.42
C ASP A 179 26.75 9.73 -11.52
N ASP A 180 27.16 9.94 -10.27
CA ASP A 180 27.49 8.88 -9.31
C ASP A 180 26.36 8.56 -8.30
N GLY A 181 25.27 9.32 -8.30
CA GLY A 181 24.30 9.33 -7.19
C GLY A 181 23.58 7.99 -6.98
N ALA A 182 23.13 7.35 -8.06
CA ALA A 182 22.39 6.08 -7.99
C ALA A 182 23.26 4.90 -7.51
N ARG A 183 24.56 4.89 -7.85
CA ARG A 183 25.53 3.87 -7.42
C ARG A 183 25.85 3.99 -5.93
N ARG A 184 25.99 5.21 -5.43
CA ARG A 184 26.29 5.48 -4.01
C ARG A 184 25.11 5.23 -3.08
N VAL A 185 23.87 5.51 -3.50
CA VAL A 185 22.65 5.15 -2.73
C VAL A 185 22.54 3.64 -2.51
N ARG A 186 22.83 2.83 -3.54
CA ARG A 186 22.78 1.37 -3.45
C ARG A 186 23.94 0.79 -2.61
N LEU A 187 25.13 1.40 -2.67
CA LEU A 187 26.30 0.99 -1.87
C LEU A 187 26.15 1.32 -0.38
N GLU A 188 25.65 2.52 -0.02
CA GLU A 188 25.38 2.92 1.37
C GLU A 188 24.35 2.01 2.07
N GLU A 189 23.46 1.36 1.33
CA GLU A 189 22.47 0.43 1.91
C GLU A 189 23.06 -0.94 2.28
N THR A 190 24.19 -1.31 1.67
CA THR A 190 24.92 -2.57 1.92
C THR A 190 25.96 -2.46 3.03
N GLU A 191 26.52 -1.26 3.27
CA GLU A 191 27.57 -1.02 4.26
C GLU A 191 26.97 -0.36 5.52
N ALA A 192 26.42 -1.17 6.43
CA ALA A 192 26.23 -0.74 7.80
C ALA A 192 27.61 -0.57 8.48
N VAL A 193 28.33 0.50 8.14
CA VAL A 193 29.52 0.96 8.85
C VAL A 193 29.31 2.40 9.29
N GLU A 194 29.44 2.59 10.59
CA GLU A 194 29.37 3.85 11.33
C GLU A 194 29.91 5.06 10.54
N ARG A 195 29.11 6.14 10.45
CA ARG A 195 29.72 7.48 10.45
C ARG A 195 28.82 8.59 10.99
N CYS A 196 29.46 9.36 11.88
CA CYS A 196 29.07 10.61 12.46
C CYS A 196 28.57 11.65 11.41
N GLY A 197 27.35 12.14 11.59
CA GLY A 197 26.98 13.53 11.26
C GLY A 197 26.89 13.96 9.78
N ARG A 198 26.89 13.04 8.80
CA ARG A 198 26.62 13.38 7.39
C ARG A 198 25.30 12.71 6.95
N ALA A 199 24.32 13.51 6.52
CA ALA A 199 23.01 12.99 6.08
C ALA A 199 23.20 12.03 4.90
N SER A 200 22.62 10.82 4.98
CA SER A 200 22.70 9.78 3.94
C SER A 200 22.22 10.32 2.59
N LEU A 201 22.70 9.77 1.47
CA LEU A 201 22.21 10.17 0.14
C LEU A 201 20.70 9.96 -0.01
N ALA A 202 20.14 8.98 0.72
CA ALA A 202 18.69 8.80 0.86
C ALA A 202 18.02 9.98 1.57
N GLU A 203 18.66 10.58 2.58
CA GLU A 203 18.15 11.76 3.27
C GLU A 203 18.28 13.04 2.44
N GLN A 204 19.36 13.18 1.66
CA GLN A 204 19.55 14.29 0.72
C GLN A 204 18.53 14.27 -0.42
N SER A 205 18.32 13.10 -1.04
CA SER A 205 17.33 12.92 -2.10
C SER A 205 15.91 13.16 -1.58
N LYS A 206 15.59 12.69 -0.36
CA LYS A 206 14.31 12.94 0.30
C LYS A 206 14.10 14.43 0.62
N ASN A 207 15.15 15.16 0.98
CA ASN A 207 15.06 16.61 1.19
C ASN A 207 14.81 17.37 -0.13
N ALA A 208 15.44 16.95 -1.23
CA ALA A 208 15.14 17.49 -2.57
C ALA A 208 13.69 17.20 -2.96
N GLN A 209 13.22 15.98 -2.72
CA GLN A 209 11.85 15.53 -2.98
C GLN A 209 10.81 16.29 -2.11
N ARG A 210 11.13 16.59 -0.85
CA ARG A 210 10.30 17.43 0.03
C ARG A 210 10.18 18.86 -0.47
N ARG A 211 11.27 19.44 -1.00
CA ARG A 211 11.25 20.78 -1.61
C ARG A 211 10.40 20.81 -2.87
N ALA A 212 10.52 19.79 -3.73
CA ALA A 212 9.68 19.66 -4.91
C ALA A 212 8.20 19.43 -4.56
N GLY A 213 7.92 18.71 -3.48
CA GLY A 213 6.57 18.39 -3.01
C GLY A 213 5.78 19.54 -2.36
N ASP A 214 6.35 20.75 -2.26
CA ASP A 214 5.65 21.92 -1.73
C ASP A 214 4.70 22.56 -2.75
N ASP A 215 4.87 22.24 -4.05
CA ASP A 215 3.87 22.54 -5.06
C ASP A 215 2.57 21.77 -4.77
N SER A 216 1.46 22.51 -4.68
CA SER A 216 0.13 21.96 -4.42
C SER A 216 -0.30 20.88 -5.42
N THR A 217 0.20 20.92 -6.65
CA THR A 217 -0.07 19.91 -7.68
C THR A 217 0.66 18.61 -7.38
N LEU A 218 1.96 18.67 -7.08
CA LEU A 218 2.78 17.51 -6.69
C LEU A 218 2.31 16.88 -5.37
N LYS A 219 1.84 17.70 -4.42
CA LYS A 219 1.27 17.22 -3.16
C LYS A 219 0.02 16.36 -3.36
N SER A 220 -0.80 16.67 -4.38
CA SER A 220 -2.03 15.92 -4.66
C SER A 220 -1.79 14.49 -5.16
N ILE A 221 -0.69 14.26 -5.88
CA ILE A 221 -0.27 12.93 -6.34
C ILE A 221 0.73 12.26 -5.37
N GLY A 222 1.06 12.92 -4.26
CA GLY A 222 2.06 12.46 -3.29
C GLY A 222 1.77 11.08 -2.71
N PHE A 223 0.50 10.69 -2.62
CA PHE A 223 0.09 9.35 -2.18
C PHE A 223 0.77 8.21 -2.98
N LEU A 224 1.01 8.43 -4.28
CA LEU A 224 1.59 7.42 -5.18
C LEU A 224 3.08 7.20 -4.96
N TRP A 225 3.84 8.22 -4.54
CA TRP A 225 5.31 8.17 -4.55
C TRP A 225 5.99 8.56 -3.23
N MET A 226 5.34 9.32 -2.34
CA MET A 226 5.98 9.96 -1.16
C MET A 226 6.56 8.98 -0.12
N HIS A 227 6.18 7.70 -0.18
CA HIS A 227 6.65 6.66 0.74
C HIS A 227 7.80 5.83 0.20
N TYR A 228 8.08 5.95 -1.10
CA TYR A 228 9.15 5.24 -1.77
C TYR A 228 10.40 6.12 -1.86
N LEU A 229 11.57 5.49 -2.03
CA LEU A 229 12.76 6.23 -2.42
C LEU A 229 12.56 6.81 -3.83
N PRO A 230 13.14 7.98 -4.16
CA PRO A 230 12.91 8.65 -5.44
C PRO A 230 13.21 7.78 -6.68
N MET A 231 14.23 6.92 -6.62
CA MET A 231 14.57 5.97 -7.69
C MET A 231 13.48 4.91 -7.97
N PHE A 232 12.57 4.69 -7.02
CA PHE A 232 11.46 3.75 -7.08
C PHE A 232 10.12 4.48 -7.31
N TRP A 233 10.12 5.60 -8.02
CA TRP A 233 8.91 6.35 -8.36
C TRP A 233 7.83 5.50 -9.04
N TRP A 234 8.22 4.48 -9.80
CA TRP A 234 7.34 3.55 -10.52
C TRP A 234 6.78 2.42 -9.65
N PHE A 235 7.22 2.28 -8.39
CA PHE A 235 6.92 1.10 -7.59
C PHE A 235 5.42 0.93 -7.32
N GLU A 236 4.66 2.02 -7.27
CA GLU A 236 3.20 1.93 -7.13
C GLU A 236 2.50 1.26 -8.31
N ILE A 237 3.05 1.45 -9.50
CA ILE A 237 2.57 0.82 -10.73
C ILE A 237 2.88 -0.68 -10.67
N ALA A 238 4.12 -1.02 -10.30
CA ALA A 238 4.53 -2.41 -10.13
C ALA A 238 3.70 -3.13 -9.05
N GLU A 239 3.38 -2.44 -7.95
CA GLU A 239 2.52 -2.93 -6.89
C GLU A 239 1.09 -3.19 -7.36
N SER A 240 0.54 -2.30 -8.19
CA SER A 240 -0.78 -2.48 -8.80
C SER A 240 -0.79 -3.67 -9.77
N VAL A 241 0.23 -3.81 -10.62
CA VAL A 241 0.37 -4.96 -11.53
C VAL A 241 0.52 -6.27 -10.74
N ARG A 242 1.36 -6.28 -9.70
CA ARG A 242 1.54 -7.43 -8.81
C ARG A 242 0.22 -7.88 -8.18
N ARG A 243 -0.60 -6.94 -7.69
CA ARG A 243 -1.94 -7.24 -7.15
C ARG A 243 -2.84 -7.90 -8.20
N LEU A 244 -2.86 -7.40 -9.44
CA LEU A 244 -3.63 -8.03 -10.53
C LEU A 244 -3.17 -9.45 -10.83
N LEU A 245 -1.85 -9.68 -10.86
CA LEU A 245 -1.31 -11.01 -11.13
C LEU A 245 -1.66 -12.02 -10.04
N VAL A 246 -1.53 -11.61 -8.78
CA VAL A 246 -1.78 -12.46 -7.60
C VAL A 246 -3.28 -12.75 -7.40
N THR A 247 -4.17 -11.78 -7.68
CA THR A 247 -5.61 -11.95 -7.44
C THR A 247 -6.39 -12.15 -8.74
N ALA A 248 -6.53 -11.09 -9.54
CA ALA A 248 -7.44 -11.07 -10.68
C ALA A 248 -7.11 -12.10 -11.76
N VAL A 249 -5.85 -12.19 -12.18
CA VAL A 249 -5.42 -13.17 -13.20
C VAL A 249 -5.49 -14.59 -12.64
N ALA A 250 -5.09 -14.79 -11.37
CA ALA A 250 -5.11 -16.09 -10.72
C ALA A 250 -6.51 -16.74 -10.71
N VAL A 251 -7.57 -15.95 -10.59
CA VAL A 251 -8.97 -16.43 -10.69
C VAL A 251 -9.27 -17.11 -12.03
N THR A 252 -8.66 -16.65 -13.11
CA THR A 252 -8.95 -17.13 -14.47
C THR A 252 -8.07 -18.30 -14.92
N VAL A 253 -7.00 -18.60 -14.18
CA VAL A 253 -6.07 -19.69 -14.53
C VAL A 253 -6.70 -21.02 -14.14
N GLN A 254 -7.29 -21.72 -15.11
CA GLN A 254 -7.85 -23.07 -14.98
C GLN A 254 -8.53 -23.31 -13.61
N PRO A 255 -9.69 -22.67 -13.36
CA PRO A 255 -10.36 -22.69 -12.06
C PRO A 255 -10.51 -24.10 -11.49
N GLY A 256 -10.19 -24.27 -10.20
CA GLY A 256 -10.35 -25.55 -9.50
C GLY A 256 -9.22 -26.56 -9.74
N SER A 257 -8.20 -26.22 -10.54
CA SER A 257 -7.08 -27.13 -10.82
C SER A 257 -5.84 -26.84 -9.96
N THR A 258 -4.97 -27.85 -9.81
CA THR A 258 -3.65 -27.67 -9.16
C THR A 258 -2.76 -26.66 -9.90
N THR A 259 -2.95 -26.50 -11.23
CA THR A 259 -2.25 -25.50 -12.04
C THR A 259 -2.53 -24.08 -11.54
N GLN A 260 -3.76 -23.81 -11.10
CA GLN A 260 -4.15 -22.53 -10.52
C GLN A 260 -3.32 -22.22 -9.26
N LEU A 261 -3.19 -23.19 -8.35
CA LEU A 261 -2.38 -23.06 -7.14
C LEU A 261 -0.88 -22.91 -7.45
N ALA A 262 -0.37 -23.65 -8.45
CA ALA A 262 1.02 -23.51 -8.89
C ALA A 262 1.31 -22.10 -9.43
N TYR A 263 0.40 -21.54 -10.23
CA TYR A 263 0.47 -20.14 -10.68
C TYR A 263 0.44 -19.16 -9.49
N GLY A 264 -0.45 -19.40 -8.52
CA GLY A 264 -0.54 -18.66 -7.27
C GLY A 264 0.76 -18.61 -6.49
N LEU A 265 1.38 -19.78 -6.29
CA LEU A 265 2.65 -19.91 -5.59
C LEU A 265 3.79 -19.21 -6.35
N LEU A 266 3.85 -19.37 -7.67
CA LEU A 266 4.86 -18.71 -8.51
C LEU A 266 4.74 -17.18 -8.40
N THR A 267 3.53 -16.64 -8.55
CA THR A 267 3.30 -15.19 -8.47
C THR A 267 3.54 -14.63 -7.07
N ALA A 268 3.19 -15.37 -6.01
CA ALA A 268 3.51 -15.02 -4.63
C ALA A 268 5.03 -14.98 -4.40
N PHE A 269 5.77 -15.96 -4.92
CA PHE A 269 7.23 -16.01 -4.80
C PHE A 269 7.91 -14.86 -5.55
N LEU A 270 7.48 -14.58 -6.79
CA LEU A 270 7.95 -13.43 -7.57
C LEU A 270 7.65 -12.10 -6.85
N SER A 271 6.48 -12.00 -6.22
CA SER A 271 6.10 -10.87 -5.37
C SER A 271 7.05 -10.70 -4.18
N SER A 272 7.39 -11.77 -3.46
CA SER A 272 8.33 -11.73 -2.34
C SER A 272 9.76 -11.38 -2.79
N ALA A 273 10.19 -11.92 -3.94
CA ALA A 273 11.47 -11.58 -4.56
C ALA A 273 11.53 -10.09 -4.93
N LEU A 274 10.47 -9.54 -5.53
CA LEU A 274 10.38 -8.11 -5.86
C LEU A 274 10.59 -7.24 -4.62
N TYR A 275 9.92 -7.54 -3.50
CA TYR A 275 10.09 -6.79 -2.26
C TYR A 275 11.48 -6.95 -1.65
N SER A 276 12.03 -8.15 -1.69
CA SER A 276 13.33 -8.47 -1.09
C SER A 276 14.50 -7.82 -1.85
N ILE A 277 14.40 -7.74 -3.18
CA ILE A 277 15.41 -7.15 -4.07
C ILE A 277 15.24 -5.62 -4.15
N ALA A 278 14.01 -5.13 -4.34
CA ALA A 278 13.79 -3.71 -4.60
C ALA A 278 13.85 -2.85 -3.34
N ARG A 279 13.42 -3.34 -2.17
CA ARG A 279 13.37 -2.60 -0.89
C ARG A 279 12.93 -1.12 -1.05
N PRO A 280 11.77 -0.88 -1.66
CA PRO A 280 11.43 0.42 -2.24
C PRO A 280 11.09 1.51 -1.21
N PHE A 281 10.72 1.14 0.02
CA PHE A 281 10.26 2.10 1.03
C PHE A 281 11.42 2.87 1.64
N SER A 282 11.17 4.13 2.00
CA SER A 282 12.23 4.95 2.61
C SER A 282 12.63 4.50 4.03
N ASN A 283 11.79 3.76 4.74
CA ASN A 283 12.11 3.26 6.08
C ASN A 283 12.35 1.75 6.02
N HIS A 284 13.46 1.28 6.60
CA HIS A 284 13.78 -0.15 6.60
C HIS A 284 12.72 -1.02 7.31
N LEU A 285 12.06 -0.51 8.35
CA LEU A 285 10.95 -1.22 9.01
C LEU A 285 9.73 -1.41 8.08
N ASP A 286 9.49 -0.47 7.15
CA ASP A 286 8.40 -0.60 6.18
C ASP A 286 8.78 -1.65 5.11
N ASN A 287 10.05 -1.69 4.68
CA ASN A 287 10.57 -2.75 3.82
C ASN A 287 10.47 -4.13 4.49
N ALA A 288 10.93 -4.26 5.74
CA ALA A 288 10.85 -5.50 6.48
C ALA A 288 9.39 -5.98 6.65
N LEU A 289 8.47 -5.07 7.00
CA LEU A 289 7.05 -5.38 7.12
C LEU A 289 6.46 -5.87 5.79
N ALA A 290 6.77 -5.22 4.67
CA ALA A 290 6.30 -5.62 3.34
C ALA A 290 6.86 -7.00 2.92
N ILE A 291 8.14 -7.26 3.20
CA ILE A 291 8.76 -8.58 2.96
C ILE A 291 8.02 -9.64 3.78
N VAL A 292 7.86 -9.46 5.10
CA VAL A 292 7.15 -10.43 5.96
C VAL A 292 5.72 -10.66 5.46
N ALA A 293 4.97 -9.59 5.14
CA ALA A 293 3.62 -9.71 4.59
C ALA A 293 3.58 -10.52 3.28
N SER A 294 4.53 -10.27 2.36
CA SER A 294 4.64 -11.04 1.11
C SER A 294 5.06 -12.50 1.32
N THR A 295 5.87 -12.78 2.35
CA THR A 295 6.25 -14.14 2.72
C THR A 295 5.07 -14.91 3.31
N VAL A 296 4.20 -14.26 4.10
CA VAL A 296 2.95 -14.90 4.58
C VAL A 296 2.05 -15.30 3.42
N LEU A 297 1.97 -14.50 2.35
CA LEU A 297 1.23 -14.87 1.14
C LEU A 297 1.84 -16.10 0.43
N VAL A 298 3.17 -16.20 0.36
CA VAL A 298 3.86 -17.40 -0.16
C VAL A 298 3.53 -18.62 0.67
N LEU A 299 3.62 -18.51 2.00
CA LEU A 299 3.29 -19.61 2.91
C LEU A 299 1.83 -20.04 2.77
N ALA A 300 0.90 -19.08 2.68
CA ALA A 300 -0.52 -19.37 2.51
C ALA A 300 -0.80 -20.12 1.20
N THR A 301 -0.29 -19.63 0.07
CA THR A 301 -0.46 -20.29 -1.24
C THR A 301 0.23 -21.65 -1.30
N PHE A 302 1.41 -21.80 -0.69
CA PHE A 302 2.09 -23.08 -0.56
C PHE A 302 1.30 -24.08 0.29
N SER A 303 0.76 -23.65 1.42
CA SER A 303 -0.13 -24.47 2.24
C SER A 303 -1.40 -24.89 1.49
N GLY A 304 -1.97 -24.00 0.67
CA GLY A 304 -3.10 -24.35 -0.21
C GLY A 304 -2.76 -25.46 -1.20
N LEU A 305 -1.55 -25.43 -1.77
CA LEU A 305 -1.06 -26.50 -2.64
C LEU A 305 -0.88 -27.82 -1.88
N LEU A 306 -0.34 -27.80 -0.66
CA LEU A 306 -0.18 -29.01 0.17
C LEU A 306 -1.52 -29.63 0.56
N ILE A 307 -2.51 -28.80 0.89
CA ILE A 307 -3.87 -29.25 1.21
C ILE A 307 -4.53 -29.85 -0.04
N SER A 308 -4.39 -29.20 -1.21
CA SER A 308 -4.93 -29.71 -2.47
C SER A 308 -4.26 -31.00 -2.93
N ALA A 309 -2.98 -31.19 -2.64
CA ALA A 309 -2.24 -32.42 -2.96
C ALA A 309 -2.52 -33.56 -1.97
N GLU A 310 -3.45 -33.35 -1.02
CA GLU A 310 -3.88 -34.34 -0.03
C GLU A 310 -2.77 -34.88 0.89
N VAL A 311 -1.62 -34.21 0.92
CA VAL A 311 -0.44 -34.57 1.75
C VAL A 311 -0.78 -34.54 3.24
N THR A 312 -1.84 -33.84 3.62
CA THR A 312 -2.28 -33.63 5.01
C THR A 312 -3.31 -34.65 5.52
N LYS A 313 -3.72 -35.65 4.72
CA LYS A 313 -4.84 -36.55 5.10
C LYS A 313 -4.52 -37.54 6.23
N ASP A 314 -3.25 -37.90 6.43
CA ASP A 314 -2.89 -39.00 7.35
C ASP A 314 -2.53 -38.53 8.78
N GLU A 315 -2.42 -37.22 9.03
CA GLU A 315 -2.05 -36.66 10.33
C GLU A 315 -3.06 -35.60 10.76
N SER A 316 -3.85 -35.87 11.80
CA SER A 316 -4.89 -34.97 12.34
C SER A 316 -4.35 -33.62 12.83
N TRP A 317 -3.04 -33.53 13.10
CA TRP A 317 -2.34 -32.28 13.45
C TRP A 317 -2.04 -31.38 12.24
N SER A 318 -2.12 -31.88 11.00
CA SER A 318 -1.57 -31.18 9.83
C SER A 318 -2.42 -30.01 9.34
N VAL A 319 -3.74 -30.16 9.16
CA VAL A 319 -4.60 -29.08 8.62
C VAL A 319 -4.86 -28.00 9.68
N VAL A 320 -5.20 -28.42 10.91
CA VAL A 320 -5.43 -27.49 12.03
C VAL A 320 -4.13 -26.79 12.43
N GLY A 321 -3.01 -27.51 12.49
CA GLY A 321 -1.70 -26.93 12.79
C GLY A 321 -1.26 -25.91 11.74
N VAL A 322 -1.37 -26.25 10.44
CA VAL A 322 -1.10 -25.31 9.34
C VAL A 322 -1.99 -24.07 9.43
N GLY A 323 -3.29 -24.27 9.69
CA GLY A 323 -4.25 -23.17 9.88
C GLY A 323 -3.89 -22.25 11.04
N ALA A 324 -3.56 -22.81 12.20
CA ALA A 324 -3.16 -22.05 13.37
C ALA A 324 -1.86 -21.26 13.15
N VAL A 325 -0.87 -21.86 12.47
CA VAL A 325 0.38 -21.17 12.11
C VAL A 325 0.12 -20.01 11.15
N LEU A 326 -0.63 -20.24 10.07
CA LEU A 326 -0.95 -19.19 9.10
C LEU A 326 -1.77 -18.06 9.71
N ALA A 327 -2.77 -18.40 10.53
CA ALA A 327 -3.56 -17.42 11.29
C ALA A 327 -2.67 -16.62 12.24
N GLY A 328 -1.79 -17.30 13.00
CA GLY A 328 -0.85 -16.67 13.92
C GLY A 328 0.13 -15.73 13.22
N LEU A 329 0.70 -16.13 12.08
CA LEU A 329 1.58 -15.28 11.26
C LEU A 329 0.83 -14.08 10.68
N THR A 330 -0.42 -14.28 10.23
CA THR A 330 -1.28 -13.19 9.74
C THR A 330 -1.54 -12.19 10.85
N VAL A 331 -1.95 -12.64 12.05
CA VAL A 331 -2.15 -11.79 13.23
C VAL A 331 -0.85 -11.08 13.62
N ALA A 332 0.29 -11.75 13.57
CA ALA A 332 1.58 -11.13 13.89
C ALA A 332 1.93 -9.96 12.96
N VAL A 333 1.68 -10.09 11.65
CA VAL A 333 1.86 -8.98 10.68
C VAL A 333 0.96 -7.79 11.04
N VAL A 334 -0.29 -8.06 11.42
CA VAL A 334 -1.26 -7.03 11.82
C VAL A 334 -0.83 -6.34 13.11
N VAL A 335 -0.47 -7.10 14.14
CA VAL A 335 -0.01 -6.55 15.42
C VAL A 335 1.25 -5.72 15.22
N LEU A 336 2.23 -6.24 14.48
CA LEU A 336 3.47 -5.52 14.18
C LEU A 336 3.19 -4.20 13.45
N SER A 337 2.36 -4.22 12.41
CA SER A 337 2.01 -3.02 11.65
C SER A 337 1.26 -1.97 12.50
N VAL A 338 0.30 -2.39 13.34
CA VAL A 338 -0.42 -1.50 14.26
C VAL A 338 0.52 -0.90 15.30
N VAL A 339 1.35 -1.72 15.97
CA VAL A 339 2.32 -1.26 16.96
C VAL A 339 3.26 -0.21 16.35
N LEU A 340 3.80 -0.50 15.16
CA LEU A 340 4.69 0.43 14.48
C LEU A 340 3.99 1.74 14.07
N VAL A 341 2.69 1.70 13.74
CA VAL A 341 1.88 2.92 13.50
C VAL A 341 1.70 3.72 14.78
N LEU A 342 1.34 3.06 15.89
CA LEU A 342 1.13 3.70 17.19
C LEU A 342 2.42 4.34 17.73
N LEU A 343 3.55 3.66 17.60
CA LEU A 343 4.86 4.19 17.98
C LEU A 343 5.22 5.44 17.18
N GLN A 344 4.96 5.44 15.87
CA GLN A 344 5.15 6.62 15.03
C GLN A 344 4.23 7.78 15.42
N ALA A 345 2.95 7.49 15.70
CA ALA A 345 1.99 8.50 16.14
C ALA A 345 2.40 9.13 17.48
N LYS A 346 2.82 8.31 18.45
CA LYS A 346 3.31 8.77 19.76
C LYS A 346 4.55 9.67 19.60
N ALA A 347 5.53 9.25 18.79
CA ALA A 347 6.73 10.05 18.54
C ALA A 347 6.41 11.40 17.87
N LEU A 348 5.43 11.43 16.95
CA LEU A 348 4.96 12.68 16.32
C LEU A 348 4.26 13.59 17.33
N LEU A 349 3.37 13.05 18.17
CA LEU A 349 2.70 13.80 19.22
C LEU A 349 3.71 14.42 20.20
N GLN A 350 4.72 13.65 20.62
CA GLN A 350 5.80 14.16 21.49
C GLN A 350 6.56 15.31 20.84
N LYS A 351 6.87 15.23 19.54
CA LYS A 351 7.51 16.33 18.80
C LYS A 351 6.63 17.58 18.71
N LEU A 352 5.32 17.41 18.50
CA LEU A 352 4.37 18.53 18.45
C LEU A 352 4.23 19.21 19.81
N VAL A 353 4.17 18.44 20.90
CA VAL A 353 4.11 18.98 22.27
C VAL A 353 5.40 19.74 22.59
N ALA A 354 6.57 19.16 22.34
CA ALA A 354 7.85 19.82 22.57
C ALA A 354 8.02 21.10 21.72
N THR A 355 7.48 21.13 20.50
CA THR A 355 7.51 22.34 19.65
C THR A 355 6.56 23.40 20.20
N LYS A 356 5.36 23.02 20.63
CA LYS A 356 4.40 23.94 21.25
C LYS A 356 4.97 24.56 22.53
N GLU A 357 5.65 23.77 23.38
CA GLU A 357 6.34 24.27 24.57
C GLU A 357 7.43 25.30 24.24
N ARG A 358 8.18 25.12 23.14
CA ARG A 358 9.16 26.12 22.68
C ARG A 358 8.54 27.44 22.19
N TYR A 359 7.37 27.39 21.55
CA TYR A 359 6.68 28.60 21.09
C TYR A 359 5.89 29.31 22.20
N CYS A 360 5.47 28.59 23.24
CA CYS A 360 4.75 29.13 24.39
C CYS A 360 5.67 29.56 25.55
N ALA A 361 6.98 29.30 25.47
CA ALA A 361 7.94 29.85 26.40
C ALA A 361 8.03 31.38 26.18
N PRO A 362 7.72 32.23 27.19
CA PRO A 362 7.84 33.67 27.04
C PRO A 362 9.30 34.04 26.73
N ALA A 363 9.49 34.89 25.72
CA ALA A 363 10.78 35.46 25.39
C ALA A 363 11.27 36.35 26.54
N CYS A 364 11.91 35.76 27.54
CA CYS A 364 12.57 36.50 28.59
C CYS A 364 14.00 36.80 28.13
N ASN A 365 14.19 37.99 27.58
CA ASN A 365 15.52 38.57 27.39
C ASN A 365 15.66 39.81 28.27
N PRO A 366 16.40 39.74 29.39
CA PRO A 366 17.11 40.88 29.93
C PRO A 366 18.57 40.85 29.48
N GLN A 367 19.03 42.02 29.03
CA GLN A 367 20.32 42.33 28.42
C GLN A 367 21.58 41.83 29.17
N PRO A 368 22.75 41.77 28.48
CA PRO A 368 24.04 41.58 29.14
C PRO A 368 24.41 42.83 29.95
N GLU A 369 24.50 42.70 31.27
CA GLU A 369 25.11 43.71 32.15
C GLU A 369 26.59 43.90 31.77
N ARG A 370 26.90 45.07 31.19
CA ARG A 370 28.26 45.61 31.11
C ARG A 370 28.75 45.89 32.53
N ARG A 371 29.55 44.99 33.08
CA ARG A 371 30.28 45.23 34.34
C ARG A 371 31.44 46.19 34.05
N ILE A 372 31.28 47.44 34.45
CA ILE A 372 32.32 48.47 34.46
C ILE A 372 33.34 48.08 35.54
N THR A 373 34.51 47.57 35.15
CA THR A 373 35.67 47.47 36.02
C THR A 373 36.46 48.77 35.94
N THR A 374 36.29 49.62 36.95
CA THR A 374 37.23 50.70 37.27
C THR A 374 38.61 50.11 37.58
N VAL A 375 39.54 50.21 36.64
CA VAL A 375 40.98 50.06 36.91
C VAL A 375 41.52 51.45 37.21
N LYS A 376 41.88 51.69 38.47
CA LYS A 376 42.79 52.78 38.85
C LYS A 376 44.20 52.38 38.41
N THR A 377 44.80 53.13 37.50
CA THR A 377 46.26 53.14 37.34
C THR A 377 46.75 54.58 37.29
N ASN A 378 47.64 54.86 38.24
CA ASN A 378 48.30 56.13 38.45
C ASN A 378 49.16 56.55 37.25
N ALA A 379 49.30 57.87 37.15
CA ALA A 379 50.05 58.63 36.17
C ALA A 379 51.52 58.24 36.00
N GLN A 380 52.02 58.33 34.75
CA GLN A 380 53.22 59.13 34.44
C GLN A 380 53.30 59.52 32.95
N ARG A 381 54.07 60.57 32.70
CA ARG A 381 53.93 61.66 31.71
C ARG A 381 54.37 61.36 30.25
N PRO A 382 54.07 62.30 29.32
CA PRO A 382 54.14 62.13 27.86
C PRO A 382 55.38 62.74 27.21
N SER A 383 55.64 62.38 25.95
CA SER A 383 56.34 63.11 24.85
C SER A 383 56.60 62.09 23.72
N ALA A 384 56.56 62.34 22.42
CA ALA A 384 56.27 63.49 21.57
C ALA A 384 56.00 62.95 20.14
N LEU A 385 55.60 63.88 19.26
CA LEU A 385 55.25 63.83 17.84
C LEU A 385 56.16 62.96 16.92
N GLU A 386 55.59 62.36 15.85
CA GLU A 386 55.71 62.80 14.42
C GLU A 386 55.12 61.78 13.39
N PRO A 387 54.84 62.20 12.12
CA PRO A 387 53.72 61.70 11.29
C PRO A 387 54.17 60.75 10.14
N PRO A 388 53.26 60.31 9.23
CA PRO A 388 53.47 59.10 8.42
C PRO A 388 54.28 59.37 7.15
N LYS A 389 55.09 58.39 6.74
CA LYS A 389 55.64 58.32 5.38
C LYS A 389 54.94 57.21 4.60
N ARG A 390 54.73 57.56 3.33
CA ARG A 390 54.00 56.92 2.24
C ARG A 390 54.19 55.42 2.08
#